data_AF-A0A7X9ADV0-F1
#
_entry.id   AF-A0A7X9ADV0-F1
#
_cell.length_a   1.000
_cell.length_b   1.000
_cell.length_c   1.000
_cell.angle_alpha   90.00
_cell.angle_beta   90.00
_cell.angle_gamma   90.00
#
_symmetry.space_group_name_H-M   'P 1'
#
loop_
_entity.id
_entity.type
_entity.pdbx_description
1 polymer ?
#
loop_
_entity_poly.entity_id
_entity_poly.type
_entity_poly.pdbx_seq_one_letter_code
_entity_poly.pdbx_strand_id
1 'polypeptide(L)'
;MVHPSFVMYDAAVQSMAQKARVAEQIAYPARIYQDPEDPLGGWVVHFPGLGGRAGIATQGDTQEEARDNAQEALTLFLEASFERGWELPEPAPLPAAEDGWEMVEPLSGADRGAGVAAGAGFLLSVAVR
;
A
#
# COMPACT_ATOMS: atom_id res chain seq x y z
N MET A 1 -5.38 -52.21 -10.57
CA MET A 1 -4.26 -51.45 -11.19
C MET A 1 -4.81 -50.06 -11.48
N VAL A 2 -4.71 -49.14 -10.52
CA VAL A 2 -5.27 -47.78 -10.59
C VAL A 2 -4.18 -46.83 -11.11
N HIS A 3 -4.49 -46.08 -12.17
CA HIS A 3 -3.57 -45.15 -12.82
C HIS A 3 -3.20 -43.96 -11.92
N PRO A 4 -1.95 -43.47 -11.93
CA PRO A 4 -1.46 -42.42 -11.03
C PRO A 4 -1.82 -40.97 -11.45
N SER A 5 -2.72 -40.77 -12.43
CA SER A 5 -2.89 -39.47 -13.10
C SER A 5 -3.75 -38.44 -12.35
N PHE A 6 -4.27 -38.74 -11.15
CA PHE A 6 -5.25 -37.86 -10.47
C PHE A 6 -4.65 -36.88 -9.46
N VAL A 7 -3.38 -37.03 -9.05
CA VAL A 7 -2.80 -36.22 -7.96
C VAL A 7 -2.14 -34.91 -8.45
N MET A 8 -1.84 -34.78 -9.75
CA MET A 8 -1.17 -33.58 -10.29
C MET A 8 -2.11 -32.39 -10.57
N TYR A 9 -3.42 -32.61 -10.65
CA TYR A 9 -4.39 -31.54 -10.92
C TYR A 9 -4.70 -30.66 -9.70
N ASP A 10 -4.53 -31.18 -8.49
CA ASP A 10 -4.87 -30.45 -7.25
C ASP A 10 -3.83 -29.36 -6.92
N ALA A 11 -2.54 -29.67 -7.07
CA ALA A 11 -1.46 -28.73 -6.78
C ALA A 11 -1.44 -27.51 -7.72
N ALA A 12 -1.79 -27.69 -8.99
CA ALA A 12 -1.86 -26.59 -9.95
C ALA A 12 -3.04 -25.65 -9.66
N VAL A 13 -4.19 -26.19 -9.27
CA VAL A 13 -5.37 -25.42 -8.85
C VAL A 13 -5.10 -24.69 -7.52
N GLN A 14 -4.44 -25.33 -6.56
CA GLN A 14 -4.01 -24.68 -5.31
C GLN A 14 -2.99 -23.56 -5.57
N SER A 15 -2.04 -23.74 -6.50
CA SER A 15 -1.10 -22.69 -6.93
C SER A 15 -1.80 -21.52 -7.62
N MET A 16 -2.82 -21.78 -8.46
CA MET A 16 -3.60 -20.73 -9.10
C MET A 16 -4.49 -19.99 -8.09
N ALA A 17 -5.09 -20.69 -7.13
CA ALA A 17 -5.86 -20.08 -6.05
C ALA A 17 -4.98 -19.28 -5.08
N GLN A 18 -3.74 -19.72 -4.80
CA GLN A 18 -2.79 -18.97 -4.00
C GLN A 18 -2.26 -17.74 -4.74
N LYS A 19 -2.00 -17.84 -6.05
CA LYS A 19 -1.71 -16.67 -6.91
C LYS A 19 -2.88 -15.70 -6.99
N ALA A 20 -4.11 -16.20 -7.03
CA ALA A 20 -5.32 -15.37 -7.04
C ALA A 20 -5.59 -14.70 -5.67
N ARG A 21 -5.32 -15.38 -4.55
CA ARG A 21 -5.44 -14.80 -3.21
C ARG A 21 -4.43 -13.69 -2.93
N VAL A 22 -3.24 -13.78 -3.51
CA VAL A 22 -2.26 -12.66 -3.50
C VAL A 22 -2.72 -11.52 -4.42
N ALA A 23 -3.47 -11.82 -5.49
CA ALA A 23 -4.08 -10.82 -6.35
C ALA A 23 -5.33 -10.13 -5.74
N GLU A 24 -5.91 -10.66 -4.65
CA GLU A 24 -7.14 -10.14 -4.05
C GLU A 24 -6.93 -9.16 -2.87
N GLN A 25 -5.71 -9.01 -2.35
CA GLN A 25 -5.39 -7.98 -1.32
C GLN A 25 -4.07 -7.28 -1.65
N ILE A 26 -4.16 -6.21 -2.43
CA ILE A 26 -3.02 -5.32 -2.68
C ILE A 26 -2.79 -4.48 -1.42
N ALA A 27 -2.01 -4.96 -0.47
CA ALA A 27 -1.61 -4.19 0.71
C ALA A 27 -0.11 -3.90 0.65
N TYR A 28 0.32 -2.70 1.05
CA TYR A 28 1.74 -2.34 1.09
C TYR A 28 2.21 -1.98 2.49
N PRO A 29 3.45 -2.34 2.86
CA PRO A 29 4.02 -1.93 4.12
C PRO A 29 4.25 -0.42 4.11
N ALA A 30 3.76 0.24 5.15
CA ALA A 30 3.98 1.65 5.40
C ALA A 30 4.53 1.84 6.81
N ARG A 31 5.39 2.85 6.98
CA ARG A 31 5.88 3.27 8.28
C ARG A 31 5.12 4.49 8.76
N ILE A 32 4.56 4.41 9.95
CA ILE A 32 3.80 5.45 10.64
C ILE A 32 4.65 5.96 11.81
N TYR A 33 4.96 7.25 11.81
CA TYR A 33 5.79 7.86 12.85
C TYR A 33 5.46 9.33 13.03
N GLN A 34 5.80 9.88 14.20
CA GLN A 34 5.80 11.34 14.39
C GLN A 34 7.12 11.88 13.88
N ASP A 35 7.07 12.96 13.09
CA ASP A 35 8.29 13.65 12.67
C ASP A 35 8.88 14.42 13.88
N PRO A 36 10.08 14.06 14.37
CA PRO A 36 10.69 14.77 15.50
C PRO A 36 11.08 16.21 15.15
N GLU A 37 11.13 16.57 13.87
CA GLU A 37 11.45 17.92 13.40
C GLU A 37 10.20 18.81 13.26
N ASP A 38 8.99 18.26 13.40
CA ASP A 38 7.74 19.03 13.37
C ASP A 38 7.33 19.48 14.79
N PRO A 39 7.48 20.78 15.13
CA PRO A 39 7.14 21.30 16.44
C PRO A 39 5.63 21.33 16.73
N LEU A 40 4.77 21.21 15.71
CA LEU A 40 3.32 21.15 15.88
C LEU A 40 2.85 19.73 16.24
N GLY A 41 3.68 18.72 15.98
CA GLY A 41 3.37 17.32 16.18
C GLY A 41 2.35 16.84 15.14
N GLY A 42 2.84 16.11 14.14
CA GLY A 42 2.02 15.45 13.13
C GLY A 42 2.42 13.98 12.97
N TRP A 43 1.55 13.20 12.35
CA TRP A 43 1.81 11.81 12.02
C TRP A 43 2.10 11.68 10.52
N VAL A 44 3.21 11.06 10.18
CA VAL A 44 3.63 10.78 8.81
C VAL A 44 3.47 9.30 8.53
N VAL A 45 2.93 8.98 7.35
CA VAL A 45 2.92 7.62 6.79
C VAL A 45 3.77 7.59 5.53
N HIS A 46 4.74 6.67 5.48
CA HIS A 46 5.66 6.53 4.35
C HIS A 46 5.66 5.11 3.77
N PHE A 47 5.48 5.02 2.46
CA PHE A 47 5.56 3.81 1.64
C PHE A 47 6.87 3.79 0.86
N PRO A 48 7.97 3.22 1.38
CA PRO A 48 9.25 3.24 0.68
C PRO A 48 9.29 2.32 -0.54
N GLY A 49 8.38 1.35 -0.64
CA GLY A 49 8.30 0.42 -1.76
C GLY A 49 7.55 0.97 -2.98
N LEU A 50 6.94 2.15 -2.89
CA LEU A 50 6.10 2.76 -3.94
C LEU A 50 6.73 4.04 -4.49
N GLY A 51 6.30 4.54 -5.66
CA GLY A 51 6.77 5.84 -6.16
C GLY A 51 8.25 5.92 -6.55
N GLY A 52 8.93 4.78 -6.72
CA GLY A 52 10.33 4.71 -7.12
C GLY A 52 11.28 5.04 -5.96
N ARG A 53 12.28 5.91 -6.18
CA ARG A 53 13.34 6.18 -5.19
C ARG A 53 12.88 7.01 -3.98
N ALA A 54 11.80 7.77 -4.13
CA ALA A 54 11.34 8.70 -3.09
C ALA A 54 10.37 8.05 -2.10
N GLY A 55 9.71 6.95 -2.47
CA GLY A 55 8.54 6.50 -1.74
C GLY A 55 7.29 7.33 -2.06
N ILE A 56 6.20 7.00 -1.39
CA ILE A 56 5.02 7.87 -1.28
C ILE A 56 4.89 8.24 0.20
N ALA A 57 4.59 9.48 0.51
CA ALA A 57 4.36 9.93 1.88
C ALA A 57 3.06 10.73 1.96
N THR A 58 2.41 10.63 3.10
CA THR A 58 1.28 11.48 3.50
C THR A 58 1.36 11.77 4.98
N GLN A 59 0.52 12.68 5.47
CA GLN A 59 0.51 13.10 6.86
C GLN A 59 -0.91 13.39 7.36
N GLY A 60 -1.07 13.44 8.67
CA GLY A 60 -2.29 13.89 9.35
C GLY A 60 -1.97 14.46 10.73
N ASP A 61 -2.87 15.27 11.28
CA ASP A 61 -2.71 15.84 12.63
C ASP A 61 -2.85 14.75 13.70
N THR A 62 -3.58 13.68 13.38
CA THR A 62 -3.75 12.50 14.23
C THR A 62 -3.25 11.22 13.55
N GLN A 63 -2.95 10.19 14.35
CA GLN A 63 -2.53 8.90 13.79
C GLN A 63 -3.62 8.26 12.91
N GLU A 64 -4.88 8.44 13.30
CA GLU A 64 -6.04 7.93 12.55
C GLU A 64 -6.18 8.64 11.20
N GLU A 65 -6.16 9.98 11.21
CA GLU A 65 -6.18 10.77 9.97
C GLU A 65 -5.02 10.44 9.03
N ALA A 66 -3.80 10.24 9.58
CA ALA A 66 -2.65 9.85 8.77
C ALA A 66 -2.83 8.47 8.14
N ARG A 67 -3.52 7.53 8.81
CA ARG A 67 -3.88 6.22 8.23
C ARG A 67 -4.91 6.35 7.13
N ASP A 68 -5.96 7.14 7.33
CA ASP A 68 -7.00 7.37 6.32
C ASP A 68 -6.38 8.00 5.05
N ASN A 69 -5.55 9.04 5.24
CA ASN A 69 -4.81 9.68 4.17
C ASN A 69 -3.86 8.70 3.46
N ALA A 70 -3.31 7.71 4.17
CA ALA A 70 -2.44 6.70 3.59
C ALA A 70 -3.20 5.71 2.70
N GLN A 71 -4.41 5.31 3.09
CA GLN A 71 -5.29 4.49 2.26
C GLN A 71 -5.69 5.24 0.98
N GLU A 72 -6.02 6.52 1.08
CA GLU A 72 -6.29 7.36 -0.08
C GLU A 72 -5.08 7.48 -1.02
N ALA A 73 -3.90 7.82 -0.48
CA ALA A 73 -2.68 7.96 -1.26
C ALA A 73 -2.31 6.67 -1.99
N LEU A 74 -2.44 5.52 -1.31
CA LEU A 74 -2.21 4.21 -1.92
C LEU A 74 -3.22 3.95 -3.05
N THR A 75 -4.50 4.24 -2.82
CA THR A 75 -5.57 4.05 -3.80
C THR A 75 -5.30 4.85 -5.07
N LEU A 76 -5.03 6.15 -4.91
CA LEU A 76 -4.73 7.05 -6.03
C LEU A 76 -3.47 6.63 -6.80
N PHE A 77 -2.44 6.15 -6.10
CA PHE A 77 -1.24 5.65 -6.75
C PHE A 77 -1.50 4.41 -7.60
N LEU A 78 -2.27 3.45 -7.08
CA LEU A 78 -2.61 2.23 -7.80
C LEU A 78 -3.49 2.52 -9.03
N GLU A 79 -4.48 3.41 -8.87
CA GLU A 79 -5.33 3.86 -9.98
C GLU A 79 -4.51 4.55 -11.07
N ALA A 80 -3.67 5.52 -10.69
CA ALA A 80 -2.80 6.22 -11.64
C ALA A 80 -1.80 5.28 -12.33
N SER A 81 -1.29 4.27 -11.61
CA SER A 81 -0.40 3.26 -12.18
C SER A 81 -1.12 2.38 -13.18
N PHE A 82 -2.34 1.94 -12.87
CA PHE A 82 -3.17 1.17 -13.78
C PHE A 82 -3.53 1.95 -15.05
N GLU A 83 -3.98 3.21 -14.91
CA GLU A 83 -4.32 4.09 -16.03
C GLU A 83 -3.13 4.33 -16.98
N ARG A 84 -1.92 4.39 -16.42
CA ARG A 84 -0.67 4.64 -17.17
C ARG A 84 -0.01 3.36 -17.67
N GLY A 85 -0.53 2.18 -17.33
CA GLY A 85 0.08 0.89 -17.64
C GLY A 85 1.45 0.70 -16.97
N TRP A 86 1.66 1.28 -15.79
CA TRP A 86 2.88 1.10 -15.01
C TRP A 86 2.86 -0.25 -14.29
N GLU A 87 4.01 -0.91 -14.25
CA GLU A 87 4.18 -2.11 -13.44
C GLU A 87 4.11 -1.73 -11.96
N LEU A 88 3.28 -2.46 -11.21
CA LEU A 88 3.19 -2.31 -9.77
C LEU A 88 4.32 -3.11 -9.11
N PRO A 89 5.05 -2.53 -8.16
CA PRO A 89 6.03 -3.27 -7.38
C PRO A 89 5.33 -4.36 -6.56
N GLU A 90 6.00 -5.49 -6.34
CA GLU A 90 5.45 -6.52 -5.44
C GLU A 90 5.48 -6.00 -3.99
N PRO A 91 4.41 -6.20 -3.21
CA PRO A 91 4.41 -5.89 -1.79
C PRO A 91 5.52 -6.62 -1.03
N ALA A 92 6.33 -5.87 -0.30
CA ALA A 92 7.31 -6.45 0.61
C ALA A 92 6.64 -6.90 1.92
N PRO A 93 7.17 -7.94 2.60
CA PRO A 93 6.75 -8.28 3.95
C PRO A 93 7.06 -7.14 4.93
N LEU A 94 6.31 -7.05 6.03
CA LEU A 94 6.62 -6.12 7.12
C LEU A 94 8.03 -6.37 7.68
N PRO A 95 8.80 -5.32 7.98
CA PRO A 95 10.06 -5.46 8.69
C PRO A 95 9.83 -6.06 10.07
N ALA A 96 10.56 -7.13 10.41
CA ALA A 96 10.32 -7.93 11.62
C ALA A 96 10.75 -7.26 12.94
N ALA A 97 11.39 -6.08 12.90
CA ALA A 97 12.15 -5.56 14.04
C ALA A 97 12.02 -4.03 14.27
N GLU A 98 11.06 -3.37 13.63
CA GLU A 98 10.90 -1.91 13.75
C GLU A 98 9.47 -1.54 14.17
N ASP A 99 9.35 -0.63 15.13
CA ASP A 99 8.06 -0.08 15.55
C ASP A 99 7.47 0.84 14.45
N GLY A 100 6.13 0.89 14.39
CA GLY A 100 5.40 1.78 13.49
C GLY A 100 5.18 1.25 12.07
N TRP A 101 5.49 -0.01 11.79
CA TRP A 101 5.18 -0.61 10.48
C TRP A 101 3.79 -1.26 10.46
N GLU A 102 2.99 -0.90 9.46
CA GLU A 102 1.64 -1.42 9.26
C GLU A 102 1.43 -1.77 7.77
N MET A 103 0.62 -2.79 7.48
CA MET A 103 0.16 -3.07 6.12
C MET A 103 -1.03 -2.17 5.84
N VAL A 104 -0.95 -1.33 4.82
CA VAL A 104 -2.04 -0.45 4.41
C VAL A 104 -2.71 -1.01 3.16
N GLU A 105 -4.03 -1.12 3.22
CA GLU A 105 -4.89 -1.52 2.11
C GLU A 105 -5.45 -0.28 1.40
N PRO A 106 -5.71 -0.32 0.09
CA PRO A 106 -6.41 0.74 -0.62
C PRO A 106 -7.89 0.77 -0.20
N LEU A 107 -8.52 1.94 -0.33
CA LEU A 107 -9.94 2.12 -0.13
C LEU A 107 -10.72 1.21 -1.07
N SER A 108 -11.61 0.42 -0.48
CA SER A 108 -12.54 -0.39 -1.25
C SER A 108 -13.50 0.52 -2.02
N GLY A 109 -14.07 0.02 -3.12
CA GLY A 109 -15.07 0.78 -3.88
C GLY A 109 -16.31 1.21 -3.06
N ALA A 110 -16.56 0.57 -1.92
CA ALA A 110 -17.64 0.92 -1.01
C ALA A 110 -17.32 2.14 -0.12
N ASP A 111 -16.04 2.39 0.19
CA ASP A 111 -15.60 3.40 1.17
C ASP A 111 -15.40 4.78 0.54
N ARG A 112 -15.27 4.85 -0.79
CA ARG A 112 -15.01 6.08 -1.57
C ARG A 112 -16.16 7.10 -1.55
N GLY A 113 -17.32 6.75 -1.00
CA GLY A 113 -18.49 7.61 -0.90
C GLY A 113 -18.51 8.55 0.32
N ALA A 114 -17.58 8.38 1.27
CA ALA A 114 -17.67 9.02 2.59
C ALA A 114 -16.64 10.14 2.87
N GLY A 115 -15.54 10.23 2.12
CA GLY A 115 -14.42 11.12 2.43
C GLY A 115 -13.96 11.95 1.23
N VAL A 116 -14.68 13.03 0.92
CA VAL A 116 -14.14 14.13 0.09
C VAL A 116 -14.16 15.38 0.96
N ALA A 117 -13.21 15.46 1.87
CA ALA A 117 -12.96 16.67 2.62
C ALA A 117 -11.47 16.77 2.98
N ALA A 118 -10.82 17.75 2.33
CA ALA A 118 -9.69 18.52 2.83
C ALA A 118 -8.28 17.87 2.83
N GLY A 119 -7.58 18.07 1.71
CA GLY A 119 -6.39 18.92 1.71
C GLY A 119 -5.14 18.43 2.44
N ALA A 120 -4.32 17.62 1.77
CA ALA A 120 -2.87 17.62 1.98
C ALA A 120 -2.20 17.74 0.61
N GLY A 121 -1.50 18.85 0.40
CA GLY A 121 -0.74 19.07 -0.82
C GLY A 121 0.28 17.95 -0.97
N PHE A 122 0.20 17.21 -2.08
CA PHE A 122 1.29 16.37 -2.55
C PHE A 122 2.53 17.26 -2.73
N LEU A 123 3.41 17.32 -1.72
CA LEU A 123 4.76 17.84 -1.87
C LEU A 123 5.56 16.79 -2.65
N LEU A 124 5.38 16.83 -3.96
CA LEU A 124 6.27 16.17 -4.91
C LEU A 124 7.64 16.87 -4.83
N SER A 125 8.47 16.48 -3.87
CA SER A 125 9.86 16.94 -3.78
C SER A 125 10.68 16.33 -4.93
N VAL A 126 10.58 16.94 -6.10
CA VAL A 126 11.51 16.75 -7.21
C VAL A 126 12.79 17.50 -6.85
N ALA A 127 13.76 16.79 -6.30
CA ALA A 127 15.14 17.25 -6.27
C ALA A 127 15.71 17.13 -7.69
N VAL A 128 15.65 18.22 -8.46
CA VAL A 128 16.47 18.38 -9.68
C VAL A 128 17.92 18.59 -9.24
N ARG A 129 18.81 17.90 -9.95
CA ARG A 129 20.27 17.84 -9.79
C ARG A 129 20.96 19.16 -9.46
#